data_AF-A0A3M1L6X1-F1
#
_entry.id   AF-A0A3M1L6X1-F1
#
_cell.length_a   1.000
_cell.length_b   1.000
_cell.length_c   1.000
_cell.angle_alpha   90.00
_cell.angle_beta   90.00
_cell.angle_gamma   90.00
#
_symmetry.space_group_name_H-M   'P 1'
#
loop_
_entity.id
_entity.type
_entity.pdbx_description
1 polymer ?
#
loop_
_entity_poly.entity_id
_entity_poly.type
_entity_poly.pdbx_seq_one_letter_code
_entity_poly.pdbx_strand_id
1 'polypeptide(L)' 'FQTVLEFYRKEMEANGWTSAGENFIGEDIATLDYQKDDRQVTVMISVDKDSGQVDVLITIQGP' A
#
# COMPACT_ATOMS: atom_id res chain seq x y z
N PHE A 1 -6.10 -1.86 10.39
CA PHE A 1 -5.81 -2.43 9.06
C PHE A 1 -6.73 -1.85 7.99
N GLN A 2 -8.02 -2.20 7.96
CA GLN A 2 -8.95 -1.86 6.88
C GLN A 2 -9.00 -0.36 6.52
N THR A 3 -9.13 0.51 7.53
CA THR A 3 -9.16 1.97 7.30
C THR A 3 -7.86 2.50 6.67
N VAL A 4 -6.71 1.94 7.05
CA VAL A 4 -5.40 2.33 6.51
C VAL A 4 -5.25 1.83 5.07
N LEU A 5 -5.67 0.60 4.80
CA LEU A 5 -5.72 0.03 3.45
C LEU A 5 -6.59 0.88 2.50
N GLU A 6 -7.80 1.25 2.94
CA GLU A 6 -8.71 2.10 2.17
C GLU A 6 -8.14 3.50 1.93
N PHE A 7 -7.48 4.07 2.94
CA PHE A 7 -6.79 5.35 2.81
C PHE A 7 -5.74 5.31 1.69
N TYR A 8 -4.82 4.33 1.71
CA TYR A 8 -3.78 4.26 0.67
C TYR A 8 -4.37 3.99 -0.71
N ARG A 9 -5.37 3.12 -0.83
CA ARG A 9 -6.01 2.87 -2.13
C ARG A 9 -6.61 4.14 -2.73
N LYS A 10 -7.38 4.88 -1.93
CA LYS A 10 -8.05 6.10 -2.38
C LYS A 10 -7.07 7.23 -2.67
N GLU A 11 -6.15 7.50 -1.74
CA GLU A 11 -5.24 8.63 -1.86
C GLU A 11 -4.20 8.41 -2.96
N MET A 12 -3.70 7.19 -3.17
CA MET A 12 -2.77 6.91 -4.27
C MET A 12 -3.43 7.21 -5.62
N GLU A 13 -4.63 6.68 -5.87
CA GLU A 13 -5.39 6.94 -7.11
C GLU A 13 -5.72 8.44 -7.27
N ALA A 14 -6.20 9.10 -6.20
CA ALA A 14 -6.51 10.53 -6.22
C ALA A 14 -5.29 11.42 -6.51
N ASN A 15 -4.09 10.95 -6.18
CA ASN A 15 -2.82 11.65 -6.45
C ASN A 15 -2.15 11.19 -7.75
N GLY A 16 -2.86 10.48 -8.62
CA GLY A 16 -2.41 10.11 -9.97
C GLY A 16 -1.43 8.93 -10.00
N TRP A 17 -1.40 8.11 -8.95
CA TRP A 17 -0.76 6.81 -9.01
C TRP A 17 -1.73 5.78 -9.61
N THR A 18 -1.20 4.90 -10.45
CA THR A 18 -1.97 3.80 -11.03
C THR A 18 -1.52 2.49 -10.41
N SER A 19 -2.44 1.58 -10.09
CA SER A 19 -2.05 0.24 -9.64
C SER A 19 -1.18 -0.43 -10.69
N ALA A 20 -0.01 -0.91 -10.28
CA ALA A 20 0.95 -1.60 -11.14
C ALA A 20 1.23 -2.97 -10.56
N GLY A 21 1.24 -4.04 -11.36
CA GLY A 21 1.47 -5.40 -10.84
C GLY A 21 0.29 -5.99 -10.07
N GLU A 22 0.59 -6.97 -9.20
CA GLU A 22 -0.41 -7.71 -8.42
C GLU A 22 -0.47 -7.21 -6.98
N ASN A 23 -1.55 -6.51 -6.64
CA ASN A 23 -1.86 -6.22 -5.24
C ASN A 23 -2.24 -7.50 -4.51
N PHE A 24 -1.63 -7.74 -3.37
CA PHE A 24 -2.04 -8.79 -2.43
C PHE A 24 -2.84 -8.17 -1.28
N ILE A 25 -4.01 -8.73 -0.98
CA ILE A 25 -4.82 -8.32 0.18
C ILE A 25 -5.20 -9.58 0.95
N GLY A 26 -4.52 -9.80 2.07
CA GLY A 26 -4.84 -10.81 3.07
C GLY A 26 -5.65 -10.23 4.23
N GLU A 27 -5.87 -11.06 5.25
CA GLU A 27 -6.63 -10.67 6.44
C GLU A 27 -5.86 -9.70 7.36
N ASP A 28 -4.54 -9.87 7.44
CA ASP A 28 -3.63 -9.17 8.34
C ASP A 28 -2.49 -8.43 7.64
N ILE A 29 -2.28 -8.69 6.36
CA ILE A 29 -1.26 -8.05 5.55
C ILE A 29 -1.79 -7.72 4.16
N ALA A 30 -1.42 -6.56 3.63
CA ALA A 30 -1.66 -6.16 2.26
C ALA A 30 -0.38 -5.59 1.65
N THR A 31 -0.16 -5.88 0.38
CA THR A 31 0.89 -5.28 -0.45
C THR A 31 0.21 -4.63 -1.63
N LEU A 32 0.43 -3.33 -1.79
CA LEU A 32 -0.12 -2.54 -2.89
C LEU A 32 1.03 -2.00 -3.73
N ASP A 33 1.00 -2.29 -5.01
CA ASP A 33 2.00 -1.83 -5.97
C ASP A 33 1.38 -0.75 -6.87
N TYR A 34 2.09 0.36 -6.98
CA TYR A 34 1.68 1.54 -7.71
C TYR A 34 2.79 2.08 -8.59
N GLN A 35 2.42 2.70 -9.70
CA GLN A 35 3.33 3.39 -10.59
C GLN A 35 2.81 4.80 -10.91
N LYS A 36 3.74 5.74 -11.00
CA LYS A 36 3.50 7.09 -11.49
C LYS A 36 4.74 7.55 -12.26
N ASP A 37 4.57 7.78 -13.55
CA ASP A 37 5.66 8.08 -14.47
C ASP A 37 6.74 6.96 -14.44
N ASP A 38 7.98 7.32 -14.11
CA ASP A 38 9.15 6.46 -13.95
C ASP A 38 9.38 5.96 -12.51
N ARG A 39 8.44 6.24 -11.60
CA ARG A 39 8.50 5.83 -10.19
C ARG A 39 7.54 4.69 -9.90
N GLN A 40 8.02 3.71 -9.16
CA GLN A 40 7.25 2.62 -8.60
C GLN A 40 7.25 2.73 -7.07
N VAL A 41 6.11 2.44 -6.44
CA VAL A 41 5.96 2.41 -5.00
C VAL A 41 5.28 1.11 -4.60
N THR A 42 5.86 0.44 -3.62
CA THR A 42 5.25 -0.69 -2.92
C THR A 42 4.88 -0.24 -1.51
N VAL A 43 3.60 -0.32 -1.18
CA VAL A 43 3.06 -0.06 0.16
C VAL A 43 2.70 -1.39 0.78
N MET A 44 3.44 -1.80 1.81
CA MET A 44 3.10 -2.94 2.63
C MET A 44 2.44 -2.46 3.92
N ILE A 45 1.27 -3.01 4.22
CA ILE A 45 0.45 -2.69 5.40
C ILE A 45 0.27 -3.98 6.16
N SER A 46 0.63 -4.02 7.44
CA SER A 46 0.40 -5.17 8.32
C SER A 46 -0.30 -4.74 9.60
N VAL A 47 -1.04 -5.65 10.22
CA VAL A 47 -1.60 -5.45 11.55
C VAL A 47 -1.13 -6.55 12.49
N ASP A 48 -0.62 -6.14 13.65
CA ASP A 48 -0.44 -7.04 14.78
C ASP A 48 -1.82 -7.27 15.43
N LYS A 49 -2.31 -8.51 15.40
CA LYS A 49 -3.64 -8.87 15.94
C LYS A 49 -3.71 -8.79 17.46
N ASP A 50 -2.58 -8.88 18.16
CA ASP A 50 -2.55 -8.86 19.62
C ASP A 50 -2.60 -7.42 20.16
N SER A 51 -1.82 -6.52 19.55
CA SER A 51 -1.76 -5.11 19.96
C SER A 51 -2.74 -4.20 19.21
N GLY A 52 -3.24 -4.64 18.05
CA GLY A 52 -4.01 -3.81 17.12
C GLY A 52 -3.18 -2.76 16.38
N GLN A 53 -1.86 -2.76 16.57
CA GLN A 53 -0.94 -1.85 15.89
C GLN A 53 -0.95 -2.12 14.38
N VAL A 54 -1.01 -1.04 13.59
CA VAL A 54 -0.88 -1.11 12.13
C VAL A 54 0.45 -0.51 11.74
N ASP A 55 1.28 -1.31 11.08
CA ASP A 55 2.55 -0.87 10.53
C ASP A 55 2.42 -0.68 9.02
N VAL A 56 3.07 0.39 8.53
CA VAL A 56 3.10 0.72 7.11
C VAL A 56 4.55 0.89 6.68
N LEU A 57 4.98 0.04 5.75
CA LEU A 57 6.27 0.13 5.10
C LEU A 57 6.07 0.61 3.66
N ILE A 58 6.77 1.69 3.29
CA ILE A 58 6.72 2.25 1.95
C ILE A 58 8.11 2.11 1.33
N THR A 59 8.19 1.39 0.22
CA THR A 59 9.41 1.30 -0.60
C THR A 59 9.17 2.06 -1.89
N ILE A 60 10.05 2.99 -2.21
CA ILE A 60 10.00 3.78 -3.44
C ILE A 60 11.19 3.37 -4.31
N GLN A 61 10.91 3.00 -5.55
CA GLN A 61 11.91 2.73 -6.57
C GLN A 61 11.73 3.76 -7.70
N GLY A 62 12.80 4.46 -8.02
CA GLY A 62 12.87 5.45 -9.09
C GLY A 62 14.33 5.71 -9.45
N PRO A 63 14.61 6.50 -10.49
CA PRO A 63 15.97 6.93 -10.81
C PRO A 63 16.63 7.70 -9.66
#